data_AF-A0A7L2Y869-F1
#
_entry.id   AF-A0A7L2Y869-F1
#
_cell.length_a   1.000
_cell.length_b   1.000
_cell.length_c   1.000
_cell.angle_alpha   90.00
_cell.angle_beta   90.00
_cell.angle_gamma   90.00
#
_symmetry.space_group_name_H-M   'P 1'
#
loop_
_entity.id
_entity.type
_entity.pdbx_description
1 polymer ?
#
loop_
_entity_poly.entity_id
_entity_poly.type
_entity_poly.pdbx_seq_one_letter_code
_entity_poly.pdbx_strand_id
1 'polypeptide(L)'
;MKTLKDVISLKFKTSESEGVIFHGEGQQGDYITLELKKAKLVLSLNLGSNQLGSIYGHTSVMTGSLLDDHHWHSILIERHGRNINLTLDRHMQHFRTNGEFDYLDLDYEITFGGMPFSGKPSSNSRKNFKGCMESINYNGNNITDLAKRKKLEPSNV
;
A
#
# COMPACT_ATOMS: atom_id res chain seq x y z
N MET A 1 -12.10 7.16 5.87
CA MET A 1 -12.98 6.74 4.77
C MET A 1 -13.08 5.23 4.82
N LYS A 2 -14.28 4.72 5.08
CA LYS A 2 -14.53 3.30 5.24
C LYS A 2 -14.92 2.66 3.92
N THR A 3 -14.13 1.71 3.43
CA THR A 3 -14.35 1.05 2.14
C THR A 3 -14.63 -0.44 2.30
N LEU A 4 -15.56 -0.98 1.50
CA LEU A 4 -15.76 -2.44 1.37
C LEU A 4 -14.96 -3.02 0.19
N LYS A 5 -14.67 -2.18 -0.80
CA LYS A 5 -13.96 -2.53 -2.02
C LYS A 5 -12.89 -1.48 -2.29
N ASP A 6 -11.69 -1.94 -2.62
CA ASP A 6 -10.60 -1.07 -3.07
C ASP A 6 -9.97 -1.63 -4.34
N VAL A 7 -9.57 -0.72 -5.24
CA VAL A 7 -8.76 -1.03 -6.42
C VAL A 7 -7.58 -0.07 -6.43
N ILE A 8 -6.38 -0.61 -6.25
CA ILE A 8 -5.12 0.14 -6.26
C ILE A 8 -4.26 -0.40 -7.40
N SER A 9 -3.87 0.47 -8.34
CA SER A 9 -2.94 0.09 -9.40
C SER A 9 -1.84 1.11 -9.56
N LEU A 10 -0.63 0.66 -9.80
CA LEU A 10 0.52 1.51 -10.09
C LEU A 10 1.61 0.71 -10.80
N LYS A 11 2.57 1.42 -11.38
CA LYS A 11 3.86 0.84 -11.77
C LYS A 11 4.99 1.48 -11.00
N PHE A 12 6.02 0.72 -10.71
CA PHE A 12 7.23 1.22 -10.08
C PHE A 12 8.49 0.69 -10.79
N LYS A 13 9.58 1.42 -10.62
CA LYS A 13 10.92 1.04 -11.07
C LYS A 13 11.93 1.50 -10.03
N THR A 14 12.79 0.60 -9.55
CA THR A 14 13.81 0.93 -8.54
C THR A 14 15.04 0.02 -8.65
N SER A 15 16.13 0.45 -8.03
CA SER A 15 17.33 -0.35 -7.78
C SER A 15 17.57 -0.56 -6.28
N GLU A 16 16.62 -0.16 -5.44
CA GLU A 16 16.68 -0.33 -3.99
C GLU A 16 15.87 -1.57 -3.60
N SER A 17 16.45 -2.43 -2.76
CA SER A 17 15.81 -3.67 -2.31
C SER A 17 14.80 -3.47 -1.17
N GLU A 18 14.70 -2.25 -0.64
CA GLU A 18 13.82 -1.87 0.46
C GLU A 18 13.17 -0.50 0.20
N GLY A 19 11.89 -0.35 0.54
CA GLY A 19 11.21 0.94 0.47
C GLY A 19 9.69 0.83 0.51
N VAL A 20 9.03 1.74 1.21
CA VAL A 20 7.56 1.80 1.27
C VAL A 20 7.00 2.43 0.00
N ILE A 21 6.27 1.65 -0.78
CA ILE A 21 5.63 2.09 -2.03
C ILE A 21 4.38 2.91 -1.70
N PHE A 22 3.50 2.39 -0.85
CA PHE A 22 2.37 3.15 -0.33
C PHE A 22 1.99 2.70 1.07
N HIS A 23 1.30 3.59 1.78
CA HIS A 23 0.82 3.35 3.13
C HIS A 23 -0.46 4.16 3.38
N GLY A 24 -1.42 3.56 4.07
CA GLY A 24 -2.53 4.27 4.67
C GLY A 24 -2.84 3.64 6.02
N GLU A 25 -3.18 4.47 7.01
CA GLU A 25 -3.46 4.06 8.38
C GLU A 25 -4.58 4.95 8.93
N GLY A 26 -5.63 4.32 9.47
CA GLY A 26 -6.67 4.99 10.22
C GLY A 26 -6.36 5.02 11.71
N GLN A 27 -6.99 5.96 12.43
CA GLN A 27 -6.90 6.14 13.88
C GLN A 27 -7.36 4.92 14.67
N GLN A 28 -8.20 4.07 14.07
CA GLN A 28 -8.68 2.81 14.67
C GLN A 28 -7.68 1.66 14.52
N GLY A 29 -6.53 1.89 13.88
CA GLY A 29 -5.44 0.91 13.70
C GLY A 29 -5.59 0.01 12.47
N ASP A 30 -6.63 0.22 11.67
CA ASP A 30 -6.73 -0.32 10.31
C ASP A 30 -5.63 0.28 9.45
N TYR A 31 -4.97 -0.55 8.65
CA TYR A 31 -3.95 -0.06 7.74
C TYR A 31 -3.81 -0.95 6.52
N ILE A 32 -3.21 -0.38 5.48
CA ILE A 32 -2.70 -1.09 4.32
C ILE A 32 -1.32 -0.54 3.97
N THR A 33 -0.36 -1.41 3.72
CA THR A 33 1.01 -1.01 3.36
C THR A 33 1.53 -1.94 2.28
N LEU A 34 2.09 -1.36 1.24
CA LEU A 34 2.86 -2.09 0.24
C LEU A 34 4.30 -1.60 0.27
N GLU A 35 5.23 -2.52 0.41
CA GLU A 35 6.65 -2.22 0.53
C GLU A 35 7.53 -3.26 -0.18
N LEU A 36 8.74 -2.84 -0.55
CA LEU A 36 9.81 -3.75 -0.91
C LEU A 36 10.57 -4.16 0.34
N LYS A 37 10.83 -5.47 0.46
CA LYS A 37 11.71 -6.06 1.47
C LYS A 37 12.57 -7.13 0.82
N LYS A 38 13.89 -6.93 0.81
CA LYS A 38 14.86 -7.84 0.18
C LYS A 38 14.48 -8.14 -1.29
N ALA A 39 14.16 -7.09 -2.05
CA ALA A 39 13.77 -7.17 -3.46
C ALA A 39 12.50 -8.00 -3.74
N LYS A 40 11.64 -8.17 -2.73
CA LYS A 40 10.33 -8.83 -2.84
C LYS A 40 9.25 -7.85 -2.41
N LEU A 41 8.06 -8.00 -3.00
CA LEU A 41 6.91 -7.19 -2.67
C LEU A 41 6.21 -7.78 -1.44
N VAL A 42 5.93 -6.95 -0.44
CA VAL A 42 5.21 -7.34 0.77
C VAL A 42 3.98 -6.44 0.93
N LEU A 43 2.80 -7.05 0.85
CA LEU A 43 1.52 -6.41 1.16
C LEU A 43 1.13 -6.78 2.58
N SER A 44 1.00 -5.77 3.44
CA SER A 44 0.53 -5.91 4.82
C SER A 44 -0.75 -5.13 5.03
N LEU A 45 -1.73 -5.72 5.71
CA LEU A 45 -3.02 -5.09 5.96
C LEU A 45 -3.63 -5.58 7.27
N ASN A 46 -4.38 -4.70 7.94
CA ASN A 46 -5.10 -4.98 9.17
C ASN A 46 -6.54 -4.48 9.04
N LEU A 47 -7.51 -5.38 9.28
CA LEU A 47 -8.96 -5.08 9.32
C LEU A 47 -9.50 -5.43 10.72
N GLY A 48 -8.81 -4.93 11.75
CA GLY A 48 -9.09 -5.19 13.16
C GLY A 48 -8.93 -6.62 13.67
N SER A 49 -8.67 -6.72 14.97
CA SER A 49 -8.63 -7.96 15.75
C SER A 49 -9.97 -8.20 16.45
N ASN A 50 -10.27 -9.45 16.80
CA ASN A 50 -11.48 -9.74 17.57
C ASN A 50 -11.33 -9.31 19.05
N GLN A 51 -12.44 -8.96 19.70
CA GLN A 51 -12.43 -8.50 21.10
C GLN A 51 -11.98 -9.59 22.10
N LEU A 52 -12.05 -10.85 21.70
CA LEU A 52 -11.65 -12.02 22.49
C LEU A 52 -10.15 -12.36 22.36
N GLY A 53 -9.37 -11.57 21.61
CA GLY A 53 -7.91 -11.68 21.51
C GLY A 53 -7.38 -12.93 20.78
N SER A 54 -8.25 -13.75 20.19
CA SER A 54 -7.87 -14.98 19.49
C SER A 54 -7.54 -14.78 18.00
N ILE A 55 -7.96 -13.66 17.41
CA ILE A 55 -7.71 -13.32 16.00
C ILE A 55 -6.88 -12.04 15.94
N TYR A 56 -5.66 -12.16 15.42
CA TYR A 56 -4.82 -11.02 15.07
C TYR A 56 -5.19 -10.53 13.68
N GLY A 57 -5.65 -9.27 13.56
CA GLY A 57 -6.13 -8.72 12.29
C GLY A 57 -5.06 -8.54 11.21
N HIS A 58 -3.79 -8.54 11.61
CA HIS A 58 -2.65 -8.41 10.71
C HIS A 58 -2.55 -9.59 9.74
N THR A 59 -2.47 -9.26 8.46
CA THR A 59 -2.17 -10.16 7.35
C THR A 59 -0.95 -9.63 6.62
N SER A 60 0.00 -10.50 6.28
CA SER A 60 1.17 -10.15 5.46
C SER A 60 1.37 -11.21 4.39
N VAL A 61 1.47 -10.78 3.13
CA VAL A 61 1.70 -11.65 1.97
C VAL A 61 2.87 -11.11 1.18
N MET A 62 3.78 -12.01 0.82
CA MET A 62 4.96 -11.70 0.03
C MET A 62 4.85 -12.34 -1.35
N THR A 63 5.24 -11.58 -2.39
CA THR A 63 5.25 -12.05 -3.78
C THR A 63 6.41 -11.46 -4.57
N GLY A 64 6.76 -12.10 -5.68
CA GLY A 64 7.86 -11.70 -6.56
C GLY A 64 9.25 -11.91 -5.97
N SER A 65 10.25 -11.54 -6.77
CA SER A 65 11.67 -11.59 -6.45
C SER A 65 12.45 -10.75 -7.45
N LEU A 66 13.59 -10.21 -7.04
CA LEU A 66 14.48 -9.40 -7.90
C LEU A 66 13.76 -8.16 -8.48
N LEU A 67 12.88 -7.53 -7.69
CA LEU A 67 12.11 -6.35 -8.09
C LEU A 67 12.92 -5.04 -7.99
N ASP A 68 14.22 -5.15 -7.70
CA ASP A 68 15.23 -4.10 -7.65
C ASP A 68 16.12 -4.11 -8.91
N ASP A 69 15.65 -4.71 -10.00
CA ASP A 69 16.39 -4.92 -11.25
C ASP A 69 16.41 -3.69 -12.19
N HIS A 70 15.89 -2.54 -11.73
CA HIS A 70 15.70 -1.33 -12.54
C HIS A 70 14.77 -1.50 -13.75
N HIS A 71 13.84 -2.46 -13.74
CA HIS A 71 12.76 -2.54 -14.72
C HIS A 71 11.41 -2.08 -14.15
N TRP A 72 10.48 -1.83 -15.06
CA TRP A 72 9.12 -1.48 -14.68
C TRP A 72 8.36 -2.73 -14.27
N HIS A 73 7.84 -2.72 -13.04
CA HIS A 73 6.91 -3.69 -12.54
C HIS A 73 5.53 -3.06 -12.34
N SER A 74 4.48 -3.80 -12.68
CA SER A 74 3.09 -3.39 -12.53
C SER A 74 2.42 -4.12 -11.38
N ILE A 75 1.64 -3.38 -10.59
CA ILE A 75 0.89 -3.91 -9.46
C ILE A 75 -0.58 -3.56 -9.65
N LEU A 76 -1.44 -4.55 -9.40
CA LEU A 76 -2.88 -4.37 -9.24
C LEU A 76 -3.32 -5.09 -7.97
N ILE A 77 -3.96 -4.35 -7.07
CA ILE A 77 -4.58 -4.87 -5.85
C ILE A 77 -6.07 -4.63 -5.98
N GLU A 78 -6.84 -5.72 -5.92
CA GLU A 78 -8.29 -5.67 -5.86
C GLU A 78 -8.73 -6.31 -4.54
N ARG A 79 -9.32 -5.51 -3.66
CA ARG A 79 -9.88 -5.98 -2.40
C ARG A 79 -11.40 -5.94 -2.47
N HIS A 80 -12.04 -7.01 -2.01
CA HIS A 80 -13.48 -7.03 -1.74
C HIS A 80 -13.72 -7.71 -0.39
N GLY A 81 -14.12 -6.93 0.61
CA GLY A 81 -14.19 -7.37 1.99
C GLY A 81 -12.83 -7.87 2.46
N ARG A 82 -12.79 -9.13 2.90
CA ARG A 82 -11.56 -9.81 3.34
C ARG A 82 -10.79 -10.50 2.22
N ASN A 83 -11.33 -10.55 1.00
CA ASN A 83 -10.68 -11.22 -0.11
C ASN A 83 -9.84 -10.22 -0.91
N ILE A 84 -8.61 -10.62 -1.26
CA ILE A 84 -7.66 -9.79 -2.00
C ILE A 84 -7.11 -10.59 -3.18
N ASN A 85 -7.11 -9.97 -4.35
CA ASN A 85 -6.31 -10.37 -5.50
C ASN A 85 -5.13 -9.40 -5.64
N LEU A 86 -3.92 -9.91 -5.49
CA LEU A 86 -2.68 -9.17 -5.74
C LEU A 86 -2.06 -9.69 -7.03
N THR A 87 -2.03 -8.85 -8.05
CA THR A 87 -1.37 -9.13 -9.32
C THR A 87 -0.07 -8.34 -9.39
N LEU A 88 1.05 -9.06 -9.54
CA LEU A 88 2.36 -8.50 -9.84
C LEU A 88 2.75 -8.94 -11.25
N ASP A 89 2.88 -7.96 -12.15
CA ASP A 89 3.07 -8.15 -13.57
C ASP A 89 1.98 -9.00 -14.21
N ARG A 90 2.21 -10.31 -14.35
CA ARG A 90 1.26 -11.27 -14.90
C ARG A 90 0.86 -12.36 -13.91
N HIS A 91 1.42 -12.32 -12.70
CA HIS A 91 1.22 -13.35 -11.68
C HIS A 91 0.23 -12.84 -10.64
N MET A 92 -0.92 -13.51 -10.55
CA MET A 92 -1.96 -13.19 -9.57
C MET A 92 -1.90 -14.15 -8.39
N GLN A 93 -1.95 -13.60 -7.19
CA GLN A 93 -2.10 -14.32 -5.93
C GLN A 93 -3.40 -13.89 -5.26
N HIS A 94 -4.26 -14.86 -4.96
CA HIS A 94 -5.50 -14.65 -4.22
C HIS A 94 -5.31 -15.08 -2.77
N PHE A 95 -5.81 -14.30 -1.82
CA PHE A 95 -5.77 -14.63 -0.41
C PHE A 95 -6.89 -13.94 0.38
N ARG A 96 -7.10 -14.39 1.60
CA ARG A 96 -8.05 -13.81 2.55
C ARG A 96 -7.31 -13.26 3.75
N THR A 97 -7.75 -12.11 4.26
CA THR A 97 -7.19 -11.48 5.45
C THR A 97 -7.57 -12.23 6.72
N ASN A 98 -6.68 -12.20 7.72
CA ASN A 98 -6.89 -12.77 9.05
C ASN A 98 -7.95 -12.01 9.85
N GLY A 99 -8.09 -10.69 9.63
CA GLY A 99 -9.05 -9.84 10.34
C GLY A 99 -10.49 -10.33 10.30
N GLU A 100 -11.25 -9.91 11.30
CA GLU A 100 -12.67 -10.26 11.45
C GLU A 100 -13.55 -9.36 10.57
N PHE A 101 -13.19 -8.07 10.47
CA PHE A 101 -13.96 -7.08 9.74
C PHE A 101 -13.66 -7.11 8.24
N ASP A 102 -14.63 -6.64 7.45
CA ASP A 102 -14.62 -6.58 5.99
C ASP A 102 -14.41 -5.16 5.44
N TYR A 103 -14.52 -4.15 6.29
CA TYR A 103 -14.25 -2.77 5.92
C TYR A 103 -12.83 -2.36 6.30
N LEU A 104 -12.23 -1.52 5.45
CA LEU A 104 -10.96 -0.84 5.73
C LEU A 104 -11.27 0.64 5.99
N ASP A 105 -10.89 1.17 7.15
CA ASP A 105 -11.05 2.60 7.45
C ASP A 105 -9.70 3.31 7.61
N LEU A 106 -9.30 4.07 6.59
CA LEU A 106 -8.00 4.77 6.54
C LEU A 106 -8.07 6.25 6.95
N ASP A 107 -9.19 6.73 7.50
CA ASP A 107 -9.35 8.15 7.88
C ASP A 107 -8.91 9.18 6.83
N TYR A 108 -9.14 8.82 5.55
CA TYR A 108 -8.99 9.66 4.36
C TYR A 108 -7.57 9.83 3.82
N GLU A 109 -6.54 9.23 4.43
CA GLU A 109 -5.17 9.42 3.98
C GLU A 109 -4.53 8.12 3.45
N ILE A 110 -4.02 8.21 2.22
CA ILE A 110 -3.10 7.23 1.65
C ILE A 110 -1.92 8.00 1.05
N THR A 111 -0.71 7.58 1.38
CA THR A 111 0.55 8.18 0.92
C THR A 111 1.26 7.23 -0.03
N PHE A 112 1.93 7.81 -1.04
CA PHE A 112 2.76 7.08 -2.00
C PHE A 112 4.20 7.57 -1.88
N GLY A 113 5.17 6.66 -2.03
CA GLY A 113 6.61 6.96 -1.95
C GLY A 113 7.21 6.93 -0.55
N GLY A 114 6.41 6.69 0.49
CA GLY A 114 6.88 6.66 1.87
C GLY A 114 5.73 6.69 2.87
N MET A 115 6.11 6.78 4.15
CA MET A 115 5.16 7.00 5.25
C MET A 115 5.34 8.42 5.80
N PRO A 116 4.26 9.11 6.20
CA PRO A 116 4.38 10.35 6.93
C PRO A 116 5.14 10.10 8.25
N PHE A 117 5.95 11.07 8.68
CA PHE A 117 6.72 10.94 9.91
C PHE A 117 5.76 10.83 11.11
N SER A 118 5.52 9.61 11.59
CA SER A 118 4.88 9.43 12.89
C SER A 118 5.89 9.93 13.92
N GLY A 119 5.60 11.02 14.63
CA GLY A 119 6.48 11.55 15.68
C GLY A 119 6.77 10.60 16.85
N LYS A 120 6.37 9.33 16.75
CA LYS A 120 6.72 8.24 17.65
C LYS A 120 8.01 7.57 17.15
N PRO A 121 9.05 7.43 17.99
CA PRO A 121 10.25 6.68 17.64
C PRO A 121 9.90 5.20 17.51
N SER A 122 9.46 4.77 16.33
CA SER A 122 9.29 3.35 16.02
C SER A 122 10.67 2.73 15.77
N SER A 123 11.00 1.63 16.45
CA SER A 123 12.33 1.01 16.43
C SER A 123 12.77 0.38 15.09
N ASN A 124 11.98 0.54 14.03
CA ASN A 124 12.27 0.06 12.68
C ASN A 124 11.99 1.19 11.70
N SER A 125 13.01 2.01 11.36
CA SER A 125 12.82 3.06 10.36
C SER A 125 12.56 2.42 8.99
N ARG A 126 11.30 2.30 8.59
CA ARG A 126 10.97 1.89 7.22
C ARG A 126 11.55 2.94 6.28
N LYS A 127 12.30 2.50 5.27
CA LYS A 127 12.87 3.41 4.26
C LYS A 127 11.77 3.92 3.35
N ASN A 128 11.86 5.19 2.97
CA ASN A 128 11.02 5.72 1.89
C ASN A 128 11.43 5.09 0.56
N PHE A 129 10.48 4.97 -0.35
CA PHE A 129 10.77 4.46 -1.68
C PHE A 129 11.62 5.47 -2.47
N LYS A 130 12.65 4.96 -3.13
CA LYS A 130 13.49 5.73 -4.04
C LYS A 130 13.47 5.04 -5.40
N GLY A 131 12.97 5.74 -6.40
CA GLY A 131 12.77 5.19 -7.73
C GLY A 131 11.76 6.03 -8.51
N CYS A 132 11.16 5.43 -9.53
CA CYS A 132 10.10 6.03 -10.32
C CYS A 132 8.77 5.33 -10.03
N MET A 133 7.68 6.09 -10.07
CA MET A 133 6.31 5.56 -10.07
C MET A 133 5.51 6.21 -11.19
N GLU A 134 4.62 5.46 -11.82
CA GLU A 134 3.69 5.98 -12.82
C GLU A 134 2.32 5.31 -12.74
N SER A 135 1.33 5.93 -13.38
CA SER A 135 -0.03 5.40 -13.53
C SER A 135 -0.68 4.99 -12.20
N ILE A 136 -0.45 5.79 -11.15
CA ILE A 136 -1.01 5.56 -9.82
C ILE A 136 -2.50 5.87 -9.87
N ASN A 137 -3.32 4.85 -9.59
CA ASN A 137 -4.76 4.95 -9.49
C ASN A 137 -5.25 4.33 -8.19
N TYR A 138 -6.10 5.05 -7.48
CA TYR A 138 -6.71 4.60 -6.23
C TYR A 138 -8.22 4.81 -6.28
N ASN A 139 -8.98 3.71 -6.30
CA ASN A 139 -10.44 3.70 -6.33
C ASN A 139 -11.01 4.55 -7.49
N GLY A 140 -10.35 4.51 -8.65
CA GLY A 140 -10.73 5.26 -9.85
C GLY A 140 -10.19 6.69 -9.92
N ASN A 141 -9.51 7.17 -8.88
CA ASN A 141 -8.85 8.46 -8.88
C ASN A 141 -7.42 8.33 -9.43
N ASN A 142 -7.14 9.03 -10.54
CA ASN A 142 -5.79 9.09 -11.11
C ASN A 142 -4.90 10.03 -10.28
N ILE A 143 -4.19 9.46 -9.31
CA ILE A 143 -3.32 10.18 -8.38
C ILE A 143 -2.14 10.83 -9.11
N THR A 144 -1.61 10.18 -10.16
CA THR A 144 -0.53 10.76 -10.96
C THR A 144 -0.95 12.08 -11.62
N ASP A 145 -2.17 12.15 -12.16
CA ASP A 145 -2.69 13.38 -12.77
C ASP A 145 -3.00 14.45 -11.71
N LEU A 146 -3.55 14.06 -10.56
CA LEU A 146 -3.77 14.97 -9.43
C LEU A 146 -2.45 15.60 -8.94
N ALA A 147 -1.39 14.79 -8.82
CA ALA A 147 -0.06 15.28 -8.43
C ALA A 147 0.54 16.24 -9.46
N LYS A 148 0.37 15.96 -10.76
CA LYS A 148 0.81 16.85 -11.84
C LYS A 148 0.08 18.19 -11.80
N ARG A 149 -1.24 18.19 -11.60
CA ARG A 149 -2.06 19.41 -11.53
C ARG A 149 -1.72 20.25 -10.30
N LYS A 150 -1.56 19.62 -9.13
CA LYS A 150 -1.15 20.33 -7.91
C LYS A 150 0.20 21.03 -8.06
N LYS A 151 1.11 20.50 -8.88
CA LYS A 151 2.38 21.16 -9.21
C LYS A 151 2.20 22.40 -10.11
N LEU A 152 1.12 22.47 -10.88
CA LEU A 152 0.84 23.59 -11.81
C LEU A 152 0.12 24.75 -11.13
N GLU A 153 -0.57 24.53 -10.01
CA GLU A 153 -1.04 25.60 -9.15
C GLU A 153 0.18 26.23 -8.46
N PRO A 154 0.56 27.49 -8.75
CA PRO A 154 1.61 28.14 -8.00
C PRO A 154 1.19 28.13 -6.54
N SER A 155 2.08 27.66 -5.67
CA SER A 155 1.94 27.83 -4.23
C SER A 155 1.79 29.33 -3.98
N ASN A 156 0.56 29.77 -3.74
CA ASN A 156 0.28 31.13 -3.29
C ASN A 156 0.96 31.27 -1.92
N VAL A 157 2.17 31.82 -1.95
CA VAL A 157 2.92 32.35 -0.81
C VAL A 157 2.55 33.82 -0.69
#